data_AF-A0A350Q6W4-F1
#
_entry.id   AF-A0A350Q6W4-F1
#
_cell.length_a   1.000
_cell.length_b   1.000
_cell.length_c   1.000
_cell.angle_alpha   90.00
_cell.angle_beta   90.00
_cell.angle_gamma   90.00
#
_symmetry.space_group_name_H-M   'P 1'
#
loop_
_entity.id
_entity.type
_entity.pdbx_description
1 polymer ?
#
loop_
_entity_poly.entity_id
_entity_poly.type
_entity_poly.pdbx_seq_one_letter_code
_entity_poly.pdbx_strand_id
1 'polypeptide(L)'
;MDTDRTIWSDGAVVVRAGRITEVGHRSTITKRHGDVKTLGGANSLVTPGFVNAHQHLTGDRLIRSCIPDNLVAREAIFNWAVPIHAAHTGDDDELSAT
;
A
#
# COMPACT_ATOMS: atom_id res chain seq x y z
N MET A 1 -7.33 7.08 12.09
CA MET A 1 -8.64 6.46 12.36
C MET A 1 -9.33 7.32 13.40
N ASP A 2 -10.64 7.49 13.34
CA ASP A 2 -11.36 8.23 14.37
C ASP A 2 -11.33 7.45 15.70
N THR A 3 -11.57 8.15 16.80
CA THR A 3 -11.55 7.56 18.16
C THR A 3 -12.56 6.44 18.31
N ASP A 4 -13.70 6.57 17.64
CA ASP A 4 -14.83 5.65 17.78
C ASP A 4 -14.70 4.42 16.86
N ARG A 5 -13.66 4.37 16.02
CA ARG A 5 -13.44 3.31 15.03
C ARG A 5 -14.69 3.10 14.16
N THR A 6 -15.23 4.18 13.64
CA THR A 6 -16.51 4.15 12.92
C THR A 6 -16.44 3.21 11.71
N ILE A 7 -17.45 2.36 11.59
CA ILE A 7 -17.66 1.47 10.45
C ILE A 7 -18.99 1.84 9.79
N TRP A 8 -18.94 2.13 8.48
CA TRP A 8 -20.12 2.35 7.66
C TRP A 8 -20.44 1.08 6.85
N SER A 9 -21.41 0.28 7.30
CA SER A 9 -21.79 -0.99 6.65
C SER A 9 -22.41 -0.82 5.26
N ASP A 10 -23.11 0.29 5.01
CA ASP A 10 -23.53 0.78 3.68
C ASP A 10 -22.99 2.20 3.49
N GLY A 11 -21.66 2.30 3.42
CA GLY A 11 -20.93 3.55 3.35
C GLY A 11 -20.61 4.01 1.93
N ALA A 12 -20.35 5.30 1.79
CA ALA A 12 -19.71 5.88 0.62
C ALA A 12 -18.63 6.89 1.03
N VAL A 13 -17.67 7.10 0.15
CA VAL A 13 -16.59 8.08 0.28
C VAL A 13 -16.60 8.95 -0.95
N VAL A 14 -16.62 10.27 -0.77
CA VAL A 14 -16.53 11.24 -1.86
C VAL A 14 -15.10 11.69 -2.00
N VAL A 15 -14.55 11.54 -3.20
CA VAL A 15 -13.19 11.97 -3.54
C VAL A 15 -13.24 13.05 -4.61
N ARG A 16 -12.56 14.18 -4.37
CA ARG A 16 -12.41 15.29 -5.32
C ARG A 16 -10.94 15.70 -5.36
N ALA A 17 -10.37 15.79 -6.57
CA ALA A 17 -8.98 16.19 -6.79
C ALA A 17 -7.97 15.50 -5.84
N GLY A 18 -8.11 14.17 -5.67
CA GLY A 18 -7.22 13.37 -4.81
C GLY A 18 -7.46 13.49 -3.30
N ARG A 19 -8.50 14.18 -2.85
CA ARG A 19 -8.83 14.33 -1.42
C ARG A 19 -10.19 13.77 -1.08
N ILE A 20 -10.31 13.16 0.10
CA ILE A 20 -11.60 12.78 0.68
C ILE A 20 -12.30 14.04 1.17
N THR A 21 -13.48 14.32 0.65
CA THR A 21 -14.29 15.50 1.05
C THR A 21 -15.48 15.13 1.93
N GLU A 22 -15.92 13.87 1.88
CA GLU A 22 -17.05 13.40 2.67
C GLU A 22 -17.01 11.88 2.86
N VAL A 23 -17.48 11.39 4.01
CA VAL A 23 -17.68 9.97 4.34
C VAL A 23 -19.00 9.84 5.09
N GLY A 24 -19.78 8.80 4.82
CA GLY A 24 -21.07 8.59 5.48
C GLY A 24 -21.92 7.50 4.82
N HIS A 25 -23.20 7.44 5.19
CA HIS A 25 -24.15 6.51 4.55
C HIS A 25 -24.27 6.78 3.05
N ARG A 26 -24.21 5.70 2.26
CA ARG A 26 -24.31 5.72 0.81
C ARG A 26 -25.56 6.44 0.33
N SER A 27 -26.71 6.14 0.94
CA SER A 27 -28.00 6.73 0.57
C SER A 27 -28.00 8.25 0.71
N THR A 28 -27.37 8.78 1.76
CA THR A 28 -27.27 10.23 2.01
C THR A 28 -26.28 10.90 1.05
N ILE A 29 -25.12 10.29 0.82
CA ILE A 29 -24.10 10.80 -0.10
C ILE A 29 -24.62 10.83 -1.54
N THR A 30 -25.22 9.74 -2.01
CA THR A 30 -25.71 9.64 -3.40
C THR A 30 -26.78 10.70 -3.68
N LYS A 31 -27.68 10.96 -2.73
CA LYS A 31 -28.70 12.01 -2.85
C LYS A 31 -28.09 13.42 -2.98
N ARG A 32 -26.98 13.70 -2.28
CA ARG A 32 -26.33 15.02 -2.30
C ARG A 32 -25.45 15.27 -3.51
N HIS A 33 -24.77 14.24 -4.02
CA HIS A 33 -23.76 14.40 -5.07
C HIS A 33 -24.28 14.06 -6.47
N GLY A 34 -25.48 13.48 -6.60
CA GLY A 34 -26.12 13.21 -7.89
C GLY A 34 -25.39 12.11 -8.68
N ASP A 35 -25.45 12.22 -10.01
CA ASP A 35 -24.81 11.26 -10.91
C ASP A 35 -23.31 11.55 -11.03
N VAL A 36 -22.51 10.71 -10.37
CA VAL A 36 -21.05 10.76 -10.37
C VAL A 36 -20.51 9.37 -10.69
N LYS A 37 -19.32 9.32 -11.29
CA LYS A 37 -18.60 8.06 -11.49
C LYS A 37 -18.51 7.32 -10.15
N THR A 38 -19.17 6.18 -10.10
CA THR A 38 -19.21 5.32 -8.91
C THR A 38 -18.28 4.13 -9.13
N LEU A 39 -17.46 3.84 -8.12
CA LEU A 39 -16.59 2.67 -8.08
C LEU A 39 -17.05 1.75 -6.94
N GLY A 40 -16.85 0.44 -7.09
CA GLY A 40 -17.28 -0.56 -6.11
C GLY A 40 -18.78 -0.87 -6.15
N GLY A 41 -19.29 -1.51 -5.10
CA GLY A 41 -20.70 -1.91 -4.99
C GLY A 41 -20.97 -2.67 -3.68
N ALA A 42 -22.11 -3.36 -3.61
CA ALA A 42 -22.53 -4.09 -2.41
C ALA A 42 -21.53 -5.17 -1.95
N ASN A 43 -20.68 -5.65 -2.86
CA ASN A 43 -19.67 -6.68 -2.59
C ASN A 43 -18.25 -6.09 -2.49
N SER A 44 -18.12 -4.79 -2.21
CA SER A 44 -16.84 -4.10 -2.11
C SER A 44 -16.63 -3.55 -0.71
N LEU A 45 -15.39 -3.66 -0.22
CA LEU A 45 -14.94 -3.02 1.01
C LEU A 45 -14.02 -1.85 0.67
N VAL A 46 -14.19 -0.73 1.36
CA VAL A 46 -13.28 0.41 1.29
C VAL A 46 -12.52 0.50 2.60
N THR A 47 -11.19 0.49 2.52
CA THR A 47 -10.29 0.71 3.66
C THR A 47 -9.33 1.83 3.31
N PRO A 48 -8.66 2.44 4.30
CA PRO A 48 -7.43 3.17 4.04
C PRO A 48 -6.43 2.27 3.30
N GLY A 49 -5.64 2.86 2.41
CA GLY A 49 -4.48 2.17 1.85
C GLY A 49 -3.50 1.78 2.95
N PHE A 50 -2.87 0.62 2.83
CA PHE A 50 -1.84 0.21 3.78
C PHE A 50 -0.59 1.09 3.63
N VAL A 51 0.00 1.46 4.78
CA VAL A 51 1.27 2.19 4.83
C VAL A 51 2.38 1.18 5.08
N ASN A 52 3.24 0.98 4.10
CA ASN A 52 4.47 0.21 4.29
C ASN A 52 5.51 1.11 4.97
N ALA A 53 5.72 0.89 6.28
CA ALA A 53 6.59 1.73 7.08
C ALA A 53 8.09 1.42 6.91
N HIS A 54 8.44 0.26 6.34
CA HIS A 54 9.82 -0.17 6.18
C HIS A 54 9.93 -1.23 5.07
N GLN A 55 10.71 -0.94 4.02
CA GLN A 55 10.99 -1.89 2.94
C GLN A 55 12.37 -1.66 2.35
N HIS A 56 13.04 -2.75 1.98
CA HIS A 56 14.22 -2.74 1.13
C HIS A 56 13.78 -3.03 -0.32
N LEU A 57 13.96 -2.07 -1.23
CA LEU A 57 13.38 -2.13 -2.59
C LEU A 57 14.30 -2.80 -3.63
N THR A 58 15.57 -2.40 -3.68
CA THR A 58 16.40 -2.67 -4.86
C THR A 58 17.19 -3.97 -4.81
N GLY A 59 17.52 -4.46 -3.61
CA GLY A 59 18.24 -5.71 -3.36
C GLY A 59 17.32 -6.94 -3.38
N ASP A 60 16.50 -7.01 -2.34
CA ASP A 60 15.73 -8.19 -1.99
C ASP A 60 14.70 -8.59 -3.04
N ARG A 61 14.13 -7.63 -3.79
CA ARG A 61 13.09 -7.94 -4.77
C ARG A 61 13.61 -8.74 -5.96
N LEU A 62 14.83 -8.44 -6.42
CA LEU A 62 15.45 -9.11 -7.56
C LEU A 62 15.80 -10.57 -7.23
N ILE A 63 16.15 -10.82 -5.97
CA ILE A 63 16.45 -12.17 -5.47
C ILE A 63 15.24 -12.87 -4.83
N ARG A 64 14.05 -12.27 -4.89
CA ARG A 64 12.81 -12.76 -4.27
C ARG A 64 12.98 -13.09 -2.78
N SER A 65 13.67 -12.21 -2.05
CA SER A 65 13.90 -12.31 -0.60
C SER A 65 14.50 -13.65 -0.17
N CYS A 66 15.46 -14.18 -0.94
CA CYS A 66 16.09 -15.48 -0.64
C CYS A 66 17.10 -15.46 0.52
N ILE A 67 17.32 -14.31 1.18
CA ILE A 67 18.15 -14.23 2.38
C ILE A 67 17.46 -15.05 3.50
N PRO A 68 18.14 -16.05 4.09
CA PRO A 68 17.53 -16.85 5.16
C PRO A 68 17.16 -16.00 6.37
N ASP A 69 15.96 -16.23 6.92
CA ASP A 69 15.38 -15.47 8.02
C ASP A 69 15.95 -15.83 9.40
N ASN A 70 16.70 -16.93 9.48
CA ASN A 70 17.30 -17.46 10.70
C ASN A 70 18.77 -17.05 10.91
N LEU A 71 19.25 -16.03 10.20
CA LEU A 71 20.60 -15.50 10.33
C LEU A 71 20.67 -14.36 11.35
N VAL A 72 21.84 -14.19 11.97
CA VAL A 72 22.14 -12.96 12.72
C VAL A 72 22.31 -11.79 11.76
N ALA A 73 21.91 -10.58 12.20
CA ALA A 73 21.88 -9.39 11.33
C ALA A 73 23.21 -9.12 10.59
N ARG A 74 24.35 -9.34 11.25
CA ARG A 74 25.67 -9.17 10.60
C ARG A 74 25.86 -10.11 9.41
N GLU A 75 25.43 -11.35 9.54
CA GLU A 75 25.56 -12.33 8.47
C GLU A 75 24.58 -12.03 7.32
N ALA A 76 23.32 -11.71 7.65
CA ALA A 76 22.33 -11.29 6.65
C ALA A 76 22.79 -10.05 5.86
N ILE A 77 23.45 -9.10 6.52
CA ILE A 77 23.92 -7.88 5.86
C ILE A 77 25.18 -8.14 5.03
N PHE A 78 26.25 -8.64 5.65
CA PHE A 78 27.56 -8.63 5.01
C PHE A 78 27.82 -9.85 4.11
N ASN A 79 27.16 -10.98 4.38
CA ASN A 79 27.33 -12.18 3.56
C ASN A 79 26.25 -12.31 2.47
N TRP A 80 25.15 -11.55 2.57
CA TRP A 80 24.06 -11.60 1.60
C TRP A 80 23.75 -10.23 1.00
N ALA A 81 23.17 -9.29 1.77
CA ALA A 81 22.68 -8.02 1.22
C ALA A 81 23.77 -7.21 0.50
N VAL A 82 24.96 -7.08 1.09
CA VAL A 82 26.08 -6.35 0.50
C VAL A 82 26.53 -6.97 -0.83
N PRO A 83 26.84 -8.29 -0.92
CA PRO A 83 27.15 -8.94 -2.19
C PRO A 83 26.05 -8.79 -3.25
N ILE A 84 24.78 -8.87 -2.86
CA ILE A 84 23.63 -8.70 -3.78
C ILE A 84 23.68 -7.30 -4.38
N HIS A 85 23.73 -6.26 -3.55
CA HIS A 85 23.81 -4.88 -4.03
C HIS A 85 25.08 -4.61 -4.85
N ALA A 86 26.21 -5.23 -4.52
CA ALA A 86 27.45 -5.09 -5.29
C ALA A 86 27.37 -5.71 -6.69
N ALA A 87 26.47 -6.67 -6.91
CA ALA A 87 26.24 -7.30 -8.20
C ALA A 87 25.22 -6.54 -9.08
N HIS A 88 24.49 -5.58 -8.52
CA HIS A 88 23.47 -4.82 -9.23
C HIS A 88 24.07 -3.69 -10.08
N THR A 89 23.43 -3.45 -11.22
CA THR A 89 23.65 -2.28 -12.05
C THR A 89 22.60 -1.20 -11.76
N GLY A 90 22.79 -0.01 -12.34
CA GLY A 90 21.75 1.04 -12.27
C GLY A 90 20.41 0.62 -12.88
N ASP A 91 20.45 -0.17 -13.96
CA ASP A 91 19.24 -0.68 -14.61
C ASP A 91 18.49 -1.68 -13.71
N ASP A 92 19.22 -2.48 -12.93
CA ASP A 92 18.64 -3.40 -11.94
C ASP A 92 17.95 -2.64 -10.79
N ASP A 93 18.57 -1.57 -10.31
CA ASP A 93 17.98 -0.68 -9.30
C ASP A 93 16.72 0.02 -9.85
N GLU A 94 16.73 0.51 -11.10
CA GLU A 94 15.55 1.11 -11.72
C GLU A 94 14.39 0.12 -11.88
N LEU A 95 14.68 -1.10 -12.36
CA LEU A 95 13.70 -2.16 -12.55
C LEU A 95 12.99 -2.53 -11.22
N SER A 96 13.76 -2.57 -10.13
CA SER A 96 13.28 -3.03 -8.83
C SER A 96 12.62 -1.94 -7.97
N ALA A 97 12.81 -0.67 -8.29
CA ALA A 97 12.28 0.49 -7.57
C ALA A 97 10.77 0.76 -7.72
N THR A 98 9.99 -0.16 -8.32
CA THR A 98 8.57 0.03 -8.66
C THR A 98 7.55 -0.36 -7.60
#